data_AF-A0A2S8ZE43-F1
#
_entry.id   AF-A0A2S8ZE43-F1
#
_cell.length_a   1.000
_cell.length_b   1.000
_cell.length_c   1.000
_cell.angle_alpha   90.00
_cell.angle_beta   90.00
_cell.angle_gamma   90.00
#
_symmetry.space_group_name_H-M   'P 1'
#
loop_
_entity.id
_entity.type
_entity.pdbx_description
1 polymer ?
#
loop_
_entity_poly.entity_id
_entity_poly.type
_entity_poly.pdbx_seq_one_letter_code
_entity_poly.pdbx_strand_id
1 'polypeptide(L)'
;MLRFFDMMYYHLATFYQRFHKKTSGWQLQASFIVSITQAMLILDLWMIIISIFDIQKKAGVYEKIIFCIIGLCLIFYNMKRYEKKYQYYKSIWGVYSGNQKKIQVFLTFFTAVFVWVFVFILGFVFNKYK
;
A
#
# COMPACT_ATOMS: atom_id res chain seq x y z
N MET A 1 5.64 3.56 11.55
CA MET A 1 4.95 3.39 10.25
C MET A 1 5.85 3.62 9.03
N LEU A 2 6.65 4.71 8.99
CA LEU A 2 7.54 5.04 7.86
C LEU A 2 8.53 3.91 7.46
N ARG A 3 9.07 3.17 8.43
CA ARG A 3 10.03 2.07 8.17
C ARG A 3 9.40 0.83 7.50
N PHE A 4 8.12 0.56 7.74
CA PHE A 4 7.44 -0.62 7.19
C PHE A 4 7.14 -0.45 5.70
N PHE A 5 6.57 0.68 5.30
CA PHE A 5 6.30 0.95 3.88
C PHE A 5 7.59 1.10 3.05
N ASP A 6 8.67 1.59 3.66
CA ASP A 6 9.99 1.63 3.03
C ASP A 6 10.56 0.21 2.82
N MET A 7 10.39 -0.68 3.80
CA MET A 7 10.72 -2.10 3.66
C MET A 7 9.85 -2.77 2.60
N MET A 8 8.55 -2.48 2.58
CA MET A 8 7.58 -2.98 1.60
C MET A 8 7.97 -2.54 0.18
N TYR A 9 8.30 -1.25 0.00
CA TYR A 9 8.84 -0.71 -1.24
C TYR A 9 10.07 -1.50 -1.70
N TYR A 10 11.04 -1.74 -0.81
CA TYR A 10 12.25 -2.47 -1.15
C TYR A 10 11.97 -3.89 -1.65
N HIS A 11 11.14 -4.65 -0.94
CA HIS A 11 10.83 -6.04 -1.33
C HIS A 11 10.00 -6.09 -2.62
N LEU A 12 9.06 -5.17 -2.81
CA LEU A 12 8.31 -5.04 -4.07
C LEU A 12 9.22 -4.65 -5.24
N ALA A 13 10.08 -3.65 -5.06
CA ALA A 13 11.05 -3.22 -6.06
C ALA A 13 12.01 -4.36 -6.43
N THR A 14 12.51 -5.09 -5.42
CA THR A 14 13.36 -6.27 -5.62
C THR A 14 12.64 -7.37 -6.38
N PHE A 15 11.35 -7.59 -6.08
CA PHE A 15 10.51 -8.54 -6.80
C PHE A 15 10.32 -8.13 -8.25
N TYR A 16 9.83 -6.91 -8.52
CA TYR A 16 9.61 -6.41 -9.89
C TYR A 16 10.90 -6.35 -10.71
N GLN A 17 12.04 -5.99 -10.08
CA GLN A 17 13.34 -5.99 -10.75
C GLN A 17 13.72 -7.39 -11.29
N ARG A 18 13.29 -8.48 -10.65
CA ARG A 18 13.57 -9.85 -11.14
C ARG A 18 12.86 -10.13 -12.47
N PHE A 19 11.66 -9.60 -12.65
CA PHE A 19 10.84 -9.79 -13.86
C PHE A 19 11.14 -8.75 -14.94
N HIS A 20 11.56 -7.54 -14.56
CA HIS A 20 11.74 -6.39 -15.45
C HIS A 20 13.19 -5.93 -15.52
N LYS A 21 14.16 -6.86 -15.61
CA LYS A 21 15.61 -6.58 -15.59
C LYS A 21 16.08 -5.52 -16.62
N LYS A 22 15.35 -5.33 -17.72
CA LYS A 22 15.71 -4.41 -18.83
C LYS A 22 15.00 -3.06 -18.81
N THR A 23 13.96 -2.88 -18.00
CA THR A 23 13.18 -1.63 -17.98
C THR A 23 13.36 -0.88 -16.66
N SER A 24 13.43 0.45 -16.71
CA SER A 24 13.58 1.30 -15.51
C SER A 24 12.31 1.42 -14.66
N GLY A 25 11.18 0.86 -15.13
CA GLY A 25 9.85 1.05 -14.54
C GLY A 25 9.55 0.28 -13.25
N TRP A 26 10.40 -0.67 -12.83
CA TRP A 26 10.14 -1.48 -11.63
C TRP A 26 10.06 -0.64 -10.34
N GLN A 27 10.78 0.49 -10.27
CA GLN A 27 10.69 1.42 -9.14
C GLN A 27 9.32 2.09 -9.06
N LEU A 28 8.76 2.44 -10.22
CA LEU A 28 7.44 3.08 -10.35
C LEU A 28 6.34 2.09 -9.96
N GLN A 29 6.42 0.85 -10.43
CA GLN A 29 5.47 -0.20 -10.06
C GLN A 29 5.45 -0.43 -8.55
N ALA A 30 6.63 -0.55 -7.93
CA ALA A 30 6.74 -0.73 -6.49
C ALA A 30 6.17 0.46 -5.70
N SER A 31 6.50 1.70 -6.07
CA SER A 31 5.97 2.89 -5.39
C SER A 31 4.46 3.03 -5.56
N PHE A 32 3.92 2.65 -6.73
CA PHE A 32 2.49 2.66 -6.99
C PHE A 32 1.74 1.66 -6.10
N ILE A 33 2.22 0.42 -6.00
CA ILE A 33 1.61 -0.59 -5.12
C ILE A 33 1.64 -0.16 -3.65
N VAL A 34 2.75 0.42 -3.18
CA VAL A 34 2.84 0.96 -1.82
C VAL A 34 1.79 2.06 -1.60
N SER A 35 1.62 2.94 -2.57
CA SER A 35 0.68 4.06 -2.50
C SER A 35 -0.77 3.58 -2.46
N ILE A 36 -1.14 2.62 -3.31
CA ILE A 36 -2.48 2.03 -3.29
C ILE A 36 -2.72 1.32 -1.96
N THR A 37 -1.74 0.54 -1.47
CA THR A 37 -1.86 -0.15 -0.18
C THR A 37 -2.11 0.85 0.96
N GLN A 38 -1.40 1.98 0.97
CA GLN A 38 -1.64 3.05 1.95
C GLN A 38 -3.02 3.69 1.79
N ALA A 39 -3.45 3.98 0.56
CA ALA A 39 -4.75 4.58 0.29
C ALA A 39 -5.90 3.66 0.74
N MET A 40 -5.79 2.37 0.45
CA MET A 40 -6.77 1.37 0.87
C MET A 40 -6.77 1.19 2.39
N LEU A 41 -5.62 1.19 3.06
CA LEU A 41 -5.56 1.18 4.53
C LEU A 41 -6.28 2.40 5.15
N ILE A 42 -6.16 3.58 4.54
CA ILE A 42 -6.88 4.77 4.99
C ILE A 42 -8.40 4.58 4.79
N LEU A 43 -8.81 4.01 3.66
CA LEU A 43 -10.21 3.71 3.38
C LEU A 43 -10.77 2.69 4.39
N ASP A 44 -10.02 1.63 4.69
CA ASP A 44 -10.38 0.62 5.67
C ASP A 44 -10.56 1.22 7.07
N LEU A 45 -9.60 2.05 7.50
CA LEU A 45 -9.68 2.77 8.77
C LEU A 45 -10.91 3.69 8.83
N TRP A 46 -11.20 4.41 7.74
CA TRP A 46 -12.38 5.24 7.64
C TRP A 46 -13.67 4.44 7.76
N MET A 47 -13.76 3.30 7.06
CA MET A 47 -14.93 2.42 7.11
C MET A 47 -15.17 1.85 8.52
N ILE A 48 -14.10 1.48 9.23
CA ILE A 48 -14.14 1.05 10.63
C ILE A 48 -14.67 2.19 11.50
N ILE A 49 -14.12 3.40 11.38
CA ILE A 49 -14.55 4.56 12.17
C ILE A 49 -16.06 4.82 11.97
N ILE A 50 -16.53 4.93 10.72
CA ILE A 50 -17.96 5.11 10.43
C ILE A 50 -18.79 3.98 11.05
N SER A 51 -18.29 2.74 11.04
CA SER A 51 -19.00 1.59 11.61
C SER A 51 -19.09 1.66 13.14
N ILE A 52 -18.04 2.11 13.83
CA ILE A 52 -18.03 2.23 15.29
C ILE A 52 -18.98 3.33 15.76
N PHE A 53 -19.09 4.42 14.99
CA PHE A 53 -19.97 5.55 15.32
C PHE A 53 -21.40 5.40 14.78
N ASP A 54 -21.76 4.23 14.24
CA ASP A 54 -23.07 3.94 13.62
C ASP A 54 -23.56 5.02 12.64
N ILE A 55 -22.61 5.61 11.90
CA ILE A 55 -22.92 6.62 10.89
C ILE A 55 -23.42 5.89 9.64
N GLN A 56 -24.72 5.60 9.58
CA GLN A 56 -25.37 4.85 8.50
C GLN A 56 -25.62 5.69 7.23
N LYS A 57 -24.66 6.56 6.87
CA LYS A 57 -24.77 7.38 5.66
C LYS A 57 -23.95 6.76 4.53
N LYS A 58 -24.55 6.67 3.34
CA LYS A 58 -23.82 6.29 2.13
C LYS A 58 -22.74 7.33 1.85
N ALA A 59 -21.61 6.86 1.33
CA ALA A 59 -20.51 7.75 0.95
C ALA A 59 -20.99 8.77 -0.10
N GLY A 60 -20.95 10.05 0.27
CA GLY A 60 -21.32 11.17 -0.60
C GLY A 60 -20.32 11.35 -1.74
N VAL A 61 -20.72 12.09 -2.79
CA VAL A 61 -19.84 12.40 -3.93
C VAL A 61 -18.57 13.14 -3.47
N TYR A 62 -18.71 14.07 -2.52
CA TYR A 62 -17.58 14.81 -1.96
C TYR A 62 -16.59 13.91 -1.22
N GLU A 63 -17.07 12.92 -0.45
CA GLU A 63 -16.19 11.97 0.25
C GLU A 63 -15.39 11.13 -0.76
N LYS A 64 -16.05 10.66 -1.83
CA LYS A 64 -15.38 9.94 -2.93
C LYS A 64 -14.29 10.78 -3.59
N ILE A 65 -14.56 12.06 -3.85
CA ILE A 65 -13.58 13.00 -4.41
C ILE A 65 -12.39 13.18 -3.45
N ILE A 66 -12.66 13.35 -2.15
CA ILE A 66 -11.60 13.49 -1.13
C ILE A 66 -10.72 12.25 -1.10
N PHE A 67 -11.30 11.03 -1.10
CA PHE A 67 -10.50 9.80 -1.14
C PHE A 67 -9.66 9.66 -2.41
N CYS A 68 -10.21 10.05 -3.57
CA CYS A 68 -9.44 10.08 -4.82
C CYS A 68 -8.26 11.05 -4.73
N ILE A 69 -8.46 12.25 -4.18
CA ILE A 69 -7.39 13.24 -3.99
C ILE A 69 -6.33 12.70 -3.03
N ILE A 70 -6.74 12.10 -1.91
CA ILE A 70 -5.80 11.49 -0.95
C ILE A 70 -4.97 10.39 -1.64
N GLY A 71 -5.61 9.52 -2.42
CA GLY A 71 -4.92 8.48 -3.19
C GLY A 71 -3.89 9.05 -4.17
N LEU A 72 -4.25 10.08 -4.94
CA LEU A 72 -3.34 10.76 -5.85
C LEU A 72 -2.18 11.45 -5.11
N CYS A 73 -2.47 12.11 -3.98
CA CYS A 73 -1.45 12.73 -3.13
C CYS A 73 -0.46 11.68 -2.59
N LEU A 74 -0.93 10.51 -2.17
CA LEU A 74 -0.06 9.42 -1.73
C LEU A 74 0.81 8.87 -2.85
N ILE A 75 0.26 8.70 -4.05
CA ILE A 75 1.03 8.30 -5.24
C ILE A 75 2.15 9.29 -5.50
N PHE A 76 1.82 10.58 -5.60
CA PHE A 76 2.82 11.63 -5.88
C PHE A 76 3.88 11.72 -4.77
N TYR A 77 3.44 11.69 -3.51
CA TYR A 77 4.31 11.70 -2.34
C TYR A 77 5.30 10.53 -2.36
N ASN A 78 4.83 9.31 -2.59
CA ASN A 78 5.67 8.11 -2.60
C ASN A 78 6.57 8.03 -3.83
N MET A 79 6.10 8.48 -5.00
CA MET A 79 6.95 8.58 -6.19
C MET A 79 8.17 9.46 -5.89
N LYS A 80 7.96 10.65 -5.34
CA LYS A 80 9.05 11.57 -4.95
C LYS A 80 9.88 11.00 -3.80
N ARG A 81 9.25 10.40 -2.80
CA ARG A 81 9.93 9.82 -1.63
C ARG A 81 10.89 8.71 -2.01
N TYR A 82 10.49 7.83 -2.92
CA TYR A 82 11.22 6.61 -3.27
C TYR A 82 12.13 6.75 -4.49
N GLU A 83 12.08 7.90 -5.17
CA GLU A 83 12.95 8.20 -6.30
C GLU A 83 14.42 7.91 -5.96
N LYS A 84 15.04 6.99 -6.73
CA LYS A 84 16.45 6.59 -6.61
C LYS A 84 16.86 6.03 -5.23
N LYS A 85 15.93 5.76 -4.31
CA LYS A 85 16.24 5.23 -2.97
C LYS A 85 16.37 3.71 -2.88
N TYR A 86 16.17 2.99 -3.98
CA TYR A 86 16.31 1.54 -3.98
C TYR A 86 17.66 1.06 -3.42
N GLN A 87 18.78 1.66 -3.84
CA GLN A 87 20.11 1.25 -3.36
C GLN A 87 20.29 1.53 -1.86
N TYR A 88 19.73 2.64 -1.37
CA TYR A 88 19.71 2.96 0.05
C TYR A 88 18.92 1.92 0.86
N TYR A 89 17.73 1.51 0.39
CA TYR A 89 16.98 0.48 1.11
C TYR A 89 17.59 -0.92 0.97
N LYS A 90 18.31 -1.19 -0.13
CA LYS A 90 19.07 -2.43 -0.31
C LYS A 90 20.19 -2.56 0.72
N SER A 91 20.88 -1.47 1.10
CA SER A 91 21.93 -1.54 2.13
C SER A 91 21.35 -1.81 3.53
N ILE A 92 20.11 -1.35 3.79
CA ILE A 92 19.44 -1.54 5.09
C ILE A 92 18.78 -2.92 5.20
N TRP A 93 18.05 -3.34 4.16
CA TRP A 93 17.20 -4.54 4.22
C TRP A 93 17.76 -5.73 3.44
N GLY A 94 18.75 -5.51 2.58
CA GLY A 94 19.42 -6.57 1.83
C GLY A 94 20.39 -7.41 2.67
N VAL A 95 20.78 -6.93 3.86
CA VAL A 95 21.65 -7.64 4.80
C VAL A 95 20.94 -8.78 5.54
N TYR A 96 19.60 -8.77 5.57
CA TYR A 96 18.84 -9.83 6.23
C TYR A 96 18.85 -11.12 5.41
N SER A 97 19.11 -12.25 6.07
CA SER A 97 19.16 -13.59 5.47
C SER A 97 18.21 -14.57 6.19
N GLY A 98 17.99 -15.74 5.58
CA GLY A 98 17.20 -16.82 6.18
C GLY A 98 15.75 -16.43 6.51
N ASN A 99 15.31 -16.77 7.72
CA ASN A 99 13.92 -16.59 8.16
C ASN A 99 13.49 -15.13 8.28
N GLN A 100 14.38 -14.22 8.69
CA GLN A 100 14.04 -12.80 8.82
C GLN A 100 13.62 -12.19 7.48
N LYS A 101 14.37 -12.51 6.41
CA LYS A 101 14.01 -12.10 5.05
C LYS A 101 12.66 -12.68 4.61
N LYS A 102 12.43 -13.98 4.88
CA LYS A 102 11.16 -14.64 4.53
C LYS A 102 9.98 -13.97 5.22
N ILE A 103 10.09 -13.64 6.51
CA ILE A 103 9.03 -12.95 7.27
C ILE A 103 8.74 -11.57 6.68
N GLN A 104 9.77 -10.77 6.39
CA GLN A 104 9.57 -9.42 5.83
C GLN A 104 8.94 -9.45 4.43
N VAL A 105 9.37 -10.39 3.58
CA VAL A 105 8.78 -10.63 2.27
C VAL A 105 7.32 -11.09 2.43
N PHE A 106 7.06 -12.05 3.30
CA PHE A 106 5.72 -12.52 3.61
C PHE A 106 4.82 -11.36 4.06
N LEU A 107 5.25 -10.56 5.04
CA LEU A 107 4.50 -9.40 5.52
C LEU A 107 4.22 -8.38 4.42
N THR A 108 5.19 -8.14 3.52
CA THR A 108 5.01 -7.22 2.39
C THR A 108 3.85 -7.66 1.49
N PHE A 109 3.87 -8.91 1.03
CA PHE A 109 2.85 -9.42 0.12
C PHE A 109 1.53 -9.71 0.82
N PHE A 110 1.59 -10.22 2.05
CA PHE A 110 0.43 -10.44 2.89
C PHE A 110 -0.31 -9.13 3.14
N THR A 111 0.36 -8.06 3.57
CA THR A 111 -0.29 -6.77 3.79
C THR A 111 -0.87 -6.20 2.49
N ALA A 112 -0.14 -6.27 1.38
CA ALA A 112 -0.67 -5.84 0.09
C ALA A 112 -1.98 -6.56 -0.24
N VAL A 113 -2.00 -7.90 -0.19
CA VAL A 113 -3.21 -8.69 -0.50
C VAL A 113 -4.31 -8.49 0.54
N PHE A 114 -3.96 -8.49 1.83
CA PHE A 114 -4.90 -8.39 2.94
C PHE A 114 -5.73 -7.12 2.85
N VAL A 115 -5.11 -5.99 2.55
CA VAL A 115 -5.79 -4.71 2.44
C VAL A 115 -6.83 -4.73 1.32
N TRP A 116 -6.51 -5.33 0.15
CA TRP A 116 -7.50 -5.51 -0.91
C TRP A 116 -8.68 -6.39 -0.49
N VAL A 117 -8.38 -7.53 0.17
CA VAL A 117 -9.41 -8.45 0.67
C VAL A 117 -10.28 -7.75 1.73
N PHE A 118 -9.69 -6.94 2.59
CA PHE A 118 -10.39 -6.26 3.67
C PHE A 118 -11.36 -5.21 3.13
N VAL A 119 -10.99 -4.44 2.11
CA VAL A 119 -11.92 -3.54 1.39
C VAL A 119 -13.12 -4.30 0.83
N PHE A 120 -12.90 -5.48 0.23
CA PHE A 120 -14.02 -6.30 -0.26
C PHE A 120 -14.91 -6.80 0.88
N ILE A 121 -14.33 -7.34 1.95
CA ILE A 121 -15.08 -7.78 3.13
C ILE A 121 -15.90 -6.62 3.70
N LEU A 122 -15.30 -5.46 3.89
CA LEU A 122 -15.98 -4.30 4.44
C LEU A 122 -17.08 -3.79 3.50
N GLY A 123 -16.84 -3.79 2.19
CA GLY A 123 -17.82 -3.36 1.18
C GLY A 123 -19.03 -4.30 1.09
N PHE A 124 -18.80 -5.62 1.13
CA PHE A 124 -19.86 -6.63 1.03
C PHE A 124 -20.60 -6.86 2.34
N VAL A 125 -19.89 -6.98 3.46
CA VAL A 125 -20.49 -7.34 4.77
C VAL A 125 -21.28 -6.17 5.36
N PHE A 126 -20.80 -4.92 5.22
CA PHE A 126 -21.50 -3.78 5.80
C PHE A 126 -22.56 -3.17 4.87
N ASN A 127 -22.78 -3.71 3.67
CA ASN A 127 -23.78 -3.23 2.70
C ASN A 127 -23.71 -1.69 2.45
N LYS A 128 -22.55 -1.07 2.71
CA LYS A 128 -22.35 0.41 2.72
C LYS A 128 -22.26 1.03 1.32
N TYR A 129 -22.30 0.19 0.28
CA TYR A 129 -22.31 0.62 -1.12
C TYR A 129 -23.67 0.53 -1.81
N LYS A 130 -24.72 0.03 -1.13
CA LYS A 130 -26.09 0.12 -1.64
C LYS A 130 -26.66 1.50 -1.41
#